data_AF-A0AA97E813-F1
#
_entry.id   AF-A0AA97E813-F1
#
_cell.length_a   1.000
_cell.length_b   1.000
_cell.length_c   1.000
_cell.angle_alpha   90.00
_cell.angle_beta   90.00
_cell.angle_gamma   90.00
#
_symmetry.space_group_name_H-M   'P 1'
#
loop_
_entity.id
_entity.type
_entity.pdbx_description
1 polymer ?
#
loop_
_entity_poly.entity_id
_entity_poly.type
_entity_poly.pdbx_seq_one_letter_code
_entity_poly.pdbx_strand_id
1 'polypeptide(L)'
;MSAEDSKLIKKMDLIIQYVAKTIAVIMVVVIMWGVADIVYVLYQRLMAPPFMLLEIKDILATFGAFMAVLIAIEIYHNLILYAHDSHNSRLAVEIVLGTALMAAARKVIIFDYNEMDYNYVYATGAVILALSIAYYFIVIVPNKKHGLPSNE
;
A
#
# COMPACT_ATOMS: atom_id res chain seq x y z
N MET A 1 13.88 -11.39 32.99
CA MET A 1 14.36 -11.47 31.60
C MET A 1 15.88 -11.55 31.65
N SER A 2 16.49 -12.60 31.11
CA SER A 2 17.95 -12.80 31.22
C SER A 2 18.71 -11.73 30.44
N ALA A 3 19.90 -11.34 30.91
CA ALA A 3 20.78 -10.42 30.17
C ALA A 3 21.17 -10.96 28.78
N GLU A 4 21.08 -12.28 28.59
CA GLU A 4 21.30 -12.97 27.33
C GLU A 4 20.11 -12.80 26.36
N ASP A 5 18.87 -12.89 26.87
CA ASP A 5 17.64 -12.65 26.09
C ASP A 5 17.64 -11.23 25.49
N SER A 6 18.05 -10.23 26.27
CA SER A 6 18.14 -8.84 25.81
C SER A 6 19.16 -8.63 24.69
N LYS A 7 20.28 -9.39 24.70
CA LYS A 7 21.30 -9.32 23.64
C LYS A 7 20.83 -10.01 22.36
N LEU A 8 20.12 -11.13 22.48
CA LEU A 8 19.56 -11.85 21.33
C LEU A 8 18.49 -11.00 20.62
N ILE A 9 17.55 -10.41 21.36
CA ILE A 9 16.50 -9.55 20.81
C ILE A 9 17.13 -8.37 20.04
N LYS A 10 18.12 -7.69 20.62
CA LYS A 10 18.83 -6.59 19.93
C LYS A 10 19.51 -7.00 18.64
N LYS A 11 20.09 -8.21 18.57
CA LYS A 11 20.68 -8.73 17.33
C LYS A 11 19.61 -9.02 16.27
N MET A 12 18.47 -9.56 16.67
CA MET A 12 17.35 -9.82 15.77
C MET A 12 16.77 -8.52 15.20
N ASP A 13 16.60 -7.49 16.04
CA ASP A 13 16.12 -6.18 15.61
C ASP A 13 17.07 -5.54 14.57
N LEU A 14 18.38 -5.65 14.77
CA LEU A 14 19.37 -5.17 13.81
C LEU A 14 19.23 -5.89 12.45
N ILE A 15 19.07 -7.21 12.45
CA ILE A 15 18.86 -7.98 11.22
C ILE A 15 17.59 -7.52 10.49
N ILE A 16 16.49 -7.33 11.22
CA ILE A 16 15.22 -6.84 10.65
C ILE A 16 15.41 -5.47 10.01
N GLN A 17 16.13 -4.55 10.67
CA GLN A 17 16.42 -3.23 10.11
C GLN A 17 17.25 -3.30 8.82
N TYR A 18 18.25 -4.18 8.75
CA TYR A 18 19.04 -4.39 7.53
C TYR A 18 18.20 -4.97 6.39
N VAL A 19 17.35 -5.95 6.70
CA VAL A 19 16.42 -6.54 5.72
C VAL A 19 15.45 -5.48 5.20
N ALA A 20 14.82 -4.70 6.08
CA ALA A 20 13.89 -3.64 5.70
C ALA A 20 14.54 -2.58 4.79
N LYS A 21 15.78 -2.16 5.09
CA LYS A 21 16.55 -1.25 4.22
C LYS A 21 16.83 -1.85 2.85
N THR A 22 17.19 -3.13 2.81
CA THR A 22 17.45 -3.85 1.55
C THR A 22 16.19 -3.92 0.70
N ILE A 23 15.04 -4.26 1.32
CA ILE A 23 13.74 -4.27 0.65
C ILE A 23 13.39 -2.86 0.14
N ALA A 24 13.62 -1.81 0.93
CA ALA A 24 13.34 -0.44 0.51
C ALA A 24 14.13 -0.05 -0.75
N VAL A 25 15.41 -0.42 -0.84
CA VAL A 25 16.23 -0.20 -2.05
C VAL A 25 15.66 -0.96 -3.25
N ILE A 26 15.31 -2.23 -3.06
CA ILE A 26 14.71 -3.06 -4.12
C ILE A 26 13.39 -2.44 -4.61
N MET A 27 12.54 -1.96 -3.69
CA MET A 27 11.28 -1.30 -4.03
C MET A 27 11.47 -0.05 -4.90
N VAL A 28 12.47 0.78 -4.61
CA VAL A 28 12.81 1.95 -5.44
C VAL A 28 13.20 1.52 -6.85
N VAL A 29 14.00 0.47 -6.99
CA VAL A 29 14.38 -0.10 -8.30
C VAL A 29 13.15 -0.59 -9.07
N VAL A 30 12.23 -1.30 -8.40
CA VAL A 30 10.98 -1.79 -9.01
C VAL A 30 10.10 -0.63 -9.46
N ILE A 31 9.99 0.44 -8.67
CA ILE A 31 9.22 1.64 -9.03
C ILE A 31 9.81 2.29 -10.29
N MET A 32 11.14 2.48 -10.34
CA MET A 32 11.80 3.05 -11.53
C MET A 32 11.56 2.18 -12.77
N TRP A 33 11.66 0.85 -12.63
CA TRP A 33 11.39 -0.06 -13.73
C TRP A 33 9.93 0.03 -14.19
N GLY A 34 8.97 0.05 -13.26
CA GLY A 34 7.56 0.16 -13.59
C GLY A 34 7.23 1.45 -14.34
N VAL A 35 7.86 2.58 -13.98
CA VAL A 35 7.72 3.84 -14.75
C VAL A 35 8.30 3.69 -16.15
N ALA A 36 9.48 3.11 -16.30
CA ALA A 36 10.10 2.87 -17.60
C ALA A 36 9.25 1.93 -18.49
N ASP A 37 8.65 0.89 -17.90
CA ASP A 37 7.76 -0.05 -18.58
C ASP A 37 6.50 0.64 -19.11
N ILE A 38 5.87 1.50 -18.30
CA ILE A 38 4.72 2.32 -18.74
C ILE A 38 5.09 3.19 -19.95
N VAL A 39 6.24 3.88 -19.90
CA VAL A 39 6.71 4.71 -21.01
C VAL A 39 6.96 3.86 -22.25
N TYR A 40 7.57 2.69 -22.09
CA TYR A 40 7.84 1.76 -23.18
C TYR A 40 6.55 1.21 -23.82
N VAL A 41 5.56 0.85 -23.01
CA VAL A 41 4.24 0.40 -23.49
C VAL A 41 3.53 1.53 -24.23
N LEU A 42 3.49 2.74 -23.67
CA LEU A 42 2.88 3.89 -24.35
C LEU A 42 3.56 4.19 -25.68
N TYR A 43 4.89 4.15 -25.72
CA TYR A 43 5.65 4.34 -26.95
C TYR A 43 5.27 3.31 -28.02
N GLN A 44 5.22 2.03 -27.67
CA GLN A 44 4.81 0.97 -28.60
C GLN A 44 3.38 1.17 -29.11
N ARG A 45 2.45 1.57 -28.23
CA ARG A 45 1.05 1.81 -28.61
C ARG A 45 0.90 2.98 -29.58
N LEU A 46 1.65 4.06 -29.37
CA LEU A 46 1.62 5.24 -30.25
C LEU A 46 2.24 4.99 -31.63
N MET A 47 3.25 4.10 -31.69
CA MET A 47 3.91 3.70 -32.94
C MET A 47 3.19 2.55 -33.65
N ALA A 48 2.16 1.94 -33.05
CA ALA A 48 1.34 0.95 -33.72
C ALA A 48 0.33 1.63 -34.67
N PRO A 49 0.01 1.06 -35.84
CA PRO A 49 -1.06 1.56 -36.69
C PRO A 49 -2.44 1.36 -36.04
N PRO A 50 -3.38 2.33 -36.09
CA PRO A 50 -3.26 3.68 -36.66
C PRO A 50 -2.41 4.59 -35.77
N PHE A 51 -1.37 5.17 -36.38
CA PHE A 51 -0.35 5.91 -35.64
C PHE A 51 -0.95 7.08 -34.86
N MET A 52 -0.42 7.31 -33.66
CA MET A 52 -0.79 8.41 -32.78
C MET A 52 -2.24 8.42 -32.25
N LEU A 53 -2.99 7.33 -32.44
CA LEU A 53 -4.32 7.16 -31.86
C LEU A 53 -4.29 6.13 -30.73
N LEU A 54 -4.61 6.58 -29.52
CA LEU A 54 -4.82 5.73 -28.36
C LEU A 54 -6.31 5.42 -28.22
N GLU A 55 -6.68 4.14 -28.29
CA GLU A 55 -8.05 3.72 -28.03
C GLU A 55 -8.33 3.69 -26.51
N ILE A 56 -9.60 3.82 -26.13
CA ILE A 56 -10.03 3.80 -24.72
C ILE A 56 -9.55 2.52 -24.02
N LYS A 57 -9.61 1.37 -24.71
CA LYS A 57 -9.12 0.08 -24.19
C LYS A 57 -7.62 0.10 -23.86
N ASP A 58 -6.80 0.78 -24.66
CA ASP A 58 -5.36 0.89 -24.43
C ASP A 58 -5.06 1.86 -23.27
N ILE A 59 -5.88 2.92 -23.11
CA ILE A 59 -5.82 3.84 -21.97
C ILE A 59 -6.18 3.11 -20.66
N LEU A 60 -7.27 2.34 -20.66
CA LEU A 60 -7.67 1.55 -19.49
C LEU A 60 -6.63 0.48 -19.15
N ALA A 61 -6.03 -0.18 -20.15
CA ALA A 61 -4.94 -1.13 -19.94
C ALA A 61 -3.70 -0.47 -19.32
N THR A 62 -3.35 0.75 -19.77
CA THR A 62 -2.24 1.50 -19.17
C THR A 62 -2.54 1.96 -17.74
N PHE A 63 -3.80 2.27 -17.38
CA PHE A 63 -4.16 2.51 -15.98
C PHE A 63 -3.85 1.31 -15.08
N GLY A 64 -3.99 0.07 -15.56
CA GLY A 64 -3.54 -1.10 -14.81
C GLY A 64 -2.04 -1.07 -14.46
N ALA A 65 -1.20 -0.64 -15.40
CA ALA A 65 0.24 -0.49 -15.18
C ALA A 65 0.55 0.69 -14.24
N PHE A 66 -0.13 1.84 -14.41
CA PHE A 66 -0.05 2.96 -13.47
C PHE A 66 -0.43 2.54 -12.05
N MET A 67 -1.46 1.72 -11.91
CA MET A 67 -1.87 1.18 -10.61
C MET A 67 -0.81 0.31 -9.97
N ALA A 68 -0.15 -0.55 -10.74
CA ALA A 68 0.94 -1.38 -10.23
C ALA A 68 2.09 -0.51 -9.68
N VAL A 69 2.44 0.58 -10.37
CA VAL A 69 3.46 1.54 -9.90
C VAL A 69 3.01 2.26 -8.65
N LEU A 70 1.77 2.74 -8.60
CA LEU A 70 1.28 3.43 -7.40
C LEU A 70 1.27 2.49 -6.19
N ILE A 71 0.76 1.26 -6.34
CA ILE A 71 0.80 0.24 -5.28
C ILE A 71 2.25 0.04 -4.76
N ALA A 72 3.25 -0.02 -5.65
CA ALA A 72 4.64 -0.13 -5.24
C ALA A 72 5.10 1.09 -4.42
N ILE A 73 4.71 2.31 -4.81
CA ILE A 73 5.01 3.55 -4.07
C ILE A 73 4.34 3.55 -2.69
N GLU A 74 3.07 3.12 -2.61
CA GLU A 74 2.35 3.00 -1.34
C GLU A 74 3.00 1.98 -0.40
N ILE A 75 3.34 0.79 -0.91
CA ILE A 75 4.01 -0.25 -0.11
C ILE A 75 5.38 0.24 0.38
N TYR A 76 6.13 0.97 -0.45
CA TYR A 76 7.41 1.57 -0.07
C TYR A 76 7.26 2.55 1.10
N HIS A 77 6.29 3.47 1.05
CA HIS A 77 6.04 4.40 2.15
C HIS A 77 5.67 3.67 3.44
N ASN A 78 4.82 2.64 3.35
CA ASN A 78 4.41 1.84 4.50
C ASN A 78 5.60 1.08 5.11
N LEU A 79 6.50 0.56 4.28
CA LEU A 79 7.72 -0.12 4.73
C LEU A 79 8.65 0.83 5.48
N ILE A 80 8.92 2.02 4.93
CA ILE A 80 9.85 2.97 5.56
C ILE A 80 9.28 3.49 6.87
N LEU A 81 7.99 3.83 6.91
CA LEU A 81 7.34 4.24 8.14
C LEU A 81 7.50 3.18 9.23
N TYR A 82 7.19 1.92 8.91
CA TYR A 82 7.36 0.82 9.87
C TYR A 82 8.81 0.67 10.33
N ALA A 83 9.76 0.71 9.39
CA ALA A 83 11.18 0.52 9.69
C ALA A 83 11.80 1.68 10.48
N HIS A 84 11.29 2.90 10.33
CA HIS A 84 11.82 4.11 10.97
C HIS A 84 11.14 4.42 12.31
N ASP A 85 9.83 4.24 12.39
CA ASP A 85 8.98 4.59 13.54
C ASP A 85 8.64 3.38 14.43
N SER A 86 9.59 2.44 14.57
CA SER A 86 9.41 1.17 15.30
C SER A 86 9.01 1.32 16.79
N HIS A 87 8.98 2.54 17.33
CA HIS A 87 8.51 2.86 18.69
C HIS A 87 7.02 3.24 18.76
N ASN A 88 6.35 3.48 17.62
CA ASN A 88 4.95 3.90 17.59
C ASN A 88 4.09 2.93 16.77
N SER A 89 3.95 1.70 17.27
CA SER A 89 3.19 0.61 16.61
C SER A 89 1.73 1.00 16.28
N ARG A 90 1.14 1.99 16.95
CA ARG A 90 -0.19 2.51 16.64
C ARG A 90 -0.19 3.26 15.30
N LEU A 91 0.78 4.15 15.06
CA LEU A 91 0.90 4.92 13.82
C LEU A 91 1.05 4.00 12.60
N ALA A 92 1.83 2.92 12.74
CA ALA A 92 2.00 1.94 11.67
C ALA A 92 0.67 1.29 11.26
N VAL A 93 -0.19 0.95 12.21
CA VAL A 93 -1.50 0.35 11.93
C VAL A 93 -2.44 1.36 11.26
N GLU A 94 -2.47 2.61 11.73
CA GLU A 94 -3.30 3.67 11.16
C GLU A 94 -2.96 3.93 9.68
N ILE A 95 -1.67 4.00 9.37
CA ILE A 95 -1.20 4.21 8.00
C ILE A 95 -1.52 3.01 7.11
N VAL A 96 -1.25 1.77 7.55
CA VAL A 96 -1.55 0.56 6.76
C VAL A 96 -3.04 0.44 6.44
N LEU A 97 -3.93 0.69 7.41
CA LEU A 97 -5.38 0.66 7.18
C LEU A 97 -5.83 1.77 6.22
N GLY A 98 -5.27 2.97 6.36
CA GLY A 98 -5.50 4.08 5.43
C GLY A 98 -5.06 3.74 4.01
N THR A 99 -3.88 3.13 3.85
CA THR A 99 -3.36 2.69 2.55
C THR A 99 -4.24 1.60 1.93
N ALA A 100 -4.74 0.66 2.74
CA ALA A 100 -5.63 -0.39 2.25
C ALA A 100 -6.94 0.19 1.69
N LEU A 101 -7.56 1.14 2.43
CA LEU A 101 -8.75 1.86 1.97
C LEU A 101 -8.49 2.67 0.70
N MET A 102 -7.39 3.43 0.67
CA MET A 102 -6.99 4.22 -0.48
C MET A 102 -6.73 3.36 -1.72
N ALA A 103 -6.03 2.23 -1.56
CA ALA A 103 -5.76 1.29 -2.64
C ALA A 103 -7.04 0.64 -3.17
N ALA A 104 -7.95 0.24 -2.29
CA ALA A 104 -9.24 -0.34 -2.67
C ALA A 104 -10.11 0.68 -3.42
N ALA A 105 -10.20 1.92 -2.93
CA ALA A 105 -10.87 3.02 -3.61
C ALA A 105 -10.25 3.28 -5.00
N ARG A 106 -8.91 3.33 -5.09
CA ARG A 106 -8.22 3.56 -6.36
C ARG A 106 -8.45 2.42 -7.36
N LYS A 107 -8.62 1.17 -6.89
CA LYS A 107 -8.96 0.03 -7.75
C LYS A 107 -10.37 0.15 -8.33
N VAL A 108 -11.35 0.61 -7.55
CA VAL A 108 -12.74 0.81 -7.99
C VAL A 108 -12.86 1.90 -9.06
N ILE A 109 -12.03 2.95 -9.01
CA ILE A 109 -12.04 4.04 -10.01
C ILE A 109 -11.72 3.52 -11.42
N ILE A 110 -10.93 2.45 -11.54
CA ILE A 110 -10.42 1.92 -12.82
C ILE A 110 -11.24 0.73 -13.32
N PHE A 111 -12.34 0.40 -12.63
CA PHE A 111 -13.23 -0.68 -13.03
C PHE A 111 -13.88 -0.43 -14.39
N ASP A 112 -13.73 -1.40 -15.30
CA ASP A 112 -14.54 -1.48 -16.51
C ASP A 112 -15.79 -2.30 -16.23
N TYR A 113 -16.92 -1.61 -16.08
CA TYR A 113 -18.21 -2.22 -15.77
C TYR A 113 -18.83 -2.96 -16.96
N ASN A 114 -18.23 -2.89 -18.15
CA ASN A 114 -18.68 -3.66 -19.31
C ASN A 114 -18.09 -5.07 -19.34
N GLU A 115 -16.91 -5.26 -18.74
CA GLU A 115 -16.21 -6.55 -18.72
C GLU A 115 -16.30 -7.28 -17.38
N MET A 116 -16.72 -6.59 -16.30
CA MET A 116 -16.83 -7.20 -14.98
C MET A 116 -18.24 -7.68 -14.63
N ASP A 117 -18.29 -8.89 -14.08
CA ASP A 117 -19.47 -9.44 -13.44
C ASP A 117 -19.84 -8.61 -12.19
N TYR A 118 -21.14 -8.36 -12.01
CA TYR A 118 -21.72 -7.68 -10.85
C TYR A 118 -21.25 -8.29 -9.52
N ASN A 119 -20.99 -9.60 -9.49
CA ASN A 119 -20.46 -10.29 -8.32
C ASN A 119 -19.13 -9.68 -7.82
N TYR A 120 -18.21 -9.29 -8.73
CA TYR A 120 -16.94 -8.65 -8.35
C TYR A 120 -17.14 -7.26 -7.76
N VAL A 121 -18.11 -6.51 -8.26
CA VAL A 121 -18.44 -5.18 -7.76
C VAL A 121 -18.98 -5.26 -6.33
N TYR A 122 -19.93 -6.17 -6.07
CA TYR A 122 -20.45 -6.40 -4.72
C TYR A 122 -19.39 -6.93 -3.76
N ALA A 123 -18.55 -7.87 -4.18
CA ALA A 123 -17.45 -8.38 -3.37
C ALA A 123 -16.46 -7.27 -2.98
N THR A 124 -16.09 -6.41 -3.93
CA THR A 124 -15.19 -5.26 -3.68
C THR A 124 -15.83 -4.26 -2.72
N GLY A 125 -17.13 -3.97 -2.88
CA GLY A 125 -17.89 -3.13 -1.95
C GLY A 125 -17.90 -3.68 -0.52
N ALA A 126 -18.08 -5.00 -0.36
CA ALA A 126 -18.05 -5.66 0.94
C ALA A 126 -16.66 -5.54 1.62
N VAL A 127 -15.57 -5.71 0.85
CA VAL A 127 -14.20 -5.53 1.35
C VAL A 127 -13.95 -4.08 1.79
N ILE A 128 -14.37 -3.09 0.99
CA ILE A 128 -14.20 -1.67 1.33
C ILE A 128 -15.00 -1.33 2.61
N LEU A 129 -16.22 -1.85 2.75
CA LEU A 129 -17.02 -1.66 3.97
C LEU A 129 -16.34 -2.28 5.20
N ALA A 130 -15.83 -3.51 5.08
CA ALA A 130 -15.13 -4.18 6.17
C ALA A 130 -13.87 -3.40 6.60
N LEU A 131 -13.08 -2.92 5.63
CA LEU A 131 -11.90 -2.07 5.88
C LEU A 131 -12.30 -0.73 6.52
N SER A 132 -13.40 -0.12 6.09
CA SER A 132 -13.88 1.16 6.62
C SER A 132 -14.31 1.03 8.08
N ILE A 133 -15.00 -0.07 8.42
CA ILE A 133 -15.39 -0.39 9.79
C ILE A 133 -14.14 -0.63 10.65
N ALA A 134 -13.16 -1.39 10.17
CA ALA A 134 -11.90 -1.63 10.89
C ALA A 134 -11.13 -0.33 11.14
N TYR A 135 -11.02 0.53 10.12
CA TYR A 135 -10.40 1.85 10.24
C TYR A 135 -11.11 2.73 11.28
N TYR A 136 -12.44 2.74 11.28
CA TYR A 136 -13.21 3.51 12.26
C TYR A 136 -12.90 3.09 13.71
N PHE A 137 -12.90 1.78 14.00
CA PHE A 137 -12.66 1.31 15.36
C PHE A 137 -11.22 1.46 15.84
N ILE A 138 -10.23 1.34 14.95
CA ILE A 138 -8.81 1.32 15.35
C ILE A 138 -8.21 2.74 15.36
N VAL A 139 -8.57 3.54 14.36
CA VAL A 139 -7.97 4.86 14.10
C VAL A 139 -8.83 5.97 14.68
N ILE A 140 -10.14 5.96 14.41
CA ILE A 140 -11.02 7.09 14.77
C ILE A 140 -11.46 7.02 16.23
N VAL A 141 -11.80 5.84 16.75
CA VAL A 141 -12.23 5.69 18.16
C VAL A 141 -10.98 5.64 19.05
N PRO A 142 -10.58 6.76 19.71
CA PRO A 142 -9.41 6.76 20.56
C PRO A 142 -9.81 6.06 21.85
N ASN A 143 -9.13 4.97 22.19
CA ASN A 143 -9.39 4.27 23.45
C ASN A 143 -8.94 5.16 24.62
N LYS A 144 -9.87 5.87 25.27
CA LYS A 144 -9.63 6.58 26.54
C LYS A 144 -9.35 5.55 27.64
N LYS A 145 -8.11 5.05 27.75
CA LYS A 145 -7.64 4.29 28.91
C LYS A 145 -6.16 4.56 29.23
N HIS A 146 -5.88 5.72 29.83
CA HIS A 146 -5.16 5.83 31.11
C HIS A 146 -5.01 7.30 31.50
N GLY A 147 -5.95 7.76 32.32
CA GLY A 147 -5.87 8.99 33.08
C GLY A 147 -6.58 8.75 34.40
N LEU A 148 -6.03 7.83 35.21
CA LEU A 148 -6.38 7.74 36.62
C LEU A 148 -5.40 8.66 37.36
N PRO A 149 -5.81 9.83 37.87
CA PRO A 149 -5.08 10.41 38.98
C PRO A 149 -5.22 9.47 40.18
N SER A 150 -4.07 9.19 40.78
CA SER A 150 -3.90 8.49 42.05
C SER A 150 -4.78 9.11 43.13
N ASN A 151 -5.43 8.26 43.93
CA ASN A 151 -5.89 8.64 45.26
C ASN A 151 -4.69 9.19 46.04
N GLU A 152 -4.70 10.49 46.32
CA GLU A 152 -4.23 11.12 47.56
C GLU A 152 -5.13 12.33 47.87
#